data_AF-A0A4R9EUS6-F1
#
_entry.id   AF-A0A4R9EUS6-F1
#
_cell.length_a   1.000
_cell.length_b   1.000
_cell.length_c   1.000
_cell.angle_alpha   90.00
_cell.angle_beta   90.00
_cell.angle_gamma   90.00
#
_symmetry.space_group_name_H-M   'P 1'
#
loop_
_entity.id
_entity.type
_entity.pdbx_description
1 polymer ?
#
loop_
_entity_poly.entity_id
_entity_poly.type
_entity_poly.pdbx_seq_one_letter_code
_entity_poly.pdbx_strand_id
1 'polypeptide(L)'
;MSRVCNKAPNLPDGSVAEQSLYERVDGPIATGSAHFMRAGSELHLMHSDLELNDVRQAALRVRCAAAAIRAGLVEYRSSHRVAHELGFYPVHDERLRAAGGGTAPVRETLTTARDADLVQLDKAAVEAIALRYEEGGDEAAFGHFVTALTAFSADLDGFAAHAADARPADWQRVAWQLLTAFDRIRIYGQALAVINILGMTPSAVAVVGAGQGRRNGI
;
A
#
# COMPACT_ATOMS: atom_id res chain seq x y z
N MET A 1 -12.67 13.17 2.87
CA MET A 1 -12.57 11.91 3.66
C MET A 1 -13.07 10.78 2.79
N SER A 2 -12.17 9.89 2.33
CA SER A 2 -12.57 8.79 1.44
C SER A 2 -13.25 7.69 2.26
N ARG A 3 -14.55 7.51 2.05
CA ARG A 3 -15.36 6.40 2.56
C ARG A 3 -14.85 5.02 2.09
N VAL A 4 -13.85 4.96 1.19
CA VAL A 4 -13.29 3.71 0.67
C VAL A 4 -12.48 2.97 1.75
N CYS A 5 -11.84 3.68 2.69
CA CYS A 5 -11.14 3.04 3.81
C CYS A 5 -12.07 2.78 5.01
N ASN A 6 -13.20 3.49 5.10
CA ASN A 6 -14.26 3.16 6.07
C ASN A 6 -15.02 1.94 5.54
N LYS A 7 -14.42 0.78 5.81
CA LYS A 7 -15.05 -0.50 6.13
C LYS A 7 -16.54 -0.58 5.80
N ALA A 8 -16.85 -1.52 4.91
CA ALA A 8 -18.19 -1.85 4.43
C ALA A 8 -19.27 -1.64 5.52
N PRO A 9 -20.40 -0.99 5.19
CA PRO A 9 -21.42 -0.56 6.16
C PRO A 9 -22.14 -1.70 6.92
N ASN A 10 -21.70 -2.95 6.74
CA ASN A 10 -22.27 -4.16 7.32
C ASN A 10 -21.23 -5.04 8.06
N LEU A 11 -20.06 -4.51 8.42
CA LEU A 11 -19.20 -5.25 9.35
C LEU A 11 -19.91 -5.34 10.71
N PRO A 12 -19.91 -6.50 11.39
CA PRO A 12 -20.50 -6.60 12.72
C PRO A 12 -19.88 -5.53 13.61
N ASP A 13 -20.76 -4.68 14.16
CA ASP A 13 -20.37 -3.53 14.98
C ASP A 13 -19.43 -4.01 16.08
N GLY A 14 -18.15 -3.66 15.93
CA GLY A 14 -17.18 -3.86 17.00
C GLY A 14 -17.59 -3.02 18.20
N SER A 15 -17.05 -3.35 19.38
CA SER A 15 -17.29 -2.51 20.56
C SER A 15 -16.86 -1.06 20.29
N VAL A 16 -17.44 -0.09 21.01
CA VAL A 16 -17.04 1.34 20.90
C VAL A 16 -15.52 1.52 21.10
N ALA A 17 -14.93 0.70 21.98
CA ALA A 17 -13.48 0.68 22.20
C ALA A 17 -12.71 0.23 20.96
N GLU A 18 -13.19 -0.80 20.25
CA GLU A 18 -12.58 -1.25 18.98
C GLU A 18 -12.73 -0.22 17.88
N GLN A 19 -13.89 0.43 17.74
CA GLN A 19 -14.08 1.49 16.75
C GLN A 19 -13.10 2.64 16.98
N SER A 20 -12.95 3.07 18.24
CA SER A 20 -11.97 4.10 18.60
C SER A 20 -10.52 3.68 18.35
N LEU A 21 -10.18 2.38 18.41
CA LEU A 21 -8.86 1.87 18.06
C LEU A 21 -8.58 2.02 16.56
N TYR A 22 -9.52 1.62 15.70
CA TYR A 22 -9.36 1.75 14.24
C TYR A 22 -9.24 3.22 13.81
N GLU A 23 -10.06 4.11 14.35
CA GLU A 23 -9.97 5.55 14.00
C GLU A 23 -8.59 6.15 14.27
N ARG A 24 -7.95 5.74 15.37
CA ARG A 24 -6.60 6.22 15.76
C ARG A 24 -5.49 5.67 14.87
N VAL A 25 -5.67 4.49 14.29
CA VAL A 25 -4.70 3.82 13.41
C VAL A 25 -4.91 4.21 11.94
N ASP A 26 -6.15 4.28 11.48
CA ASP A 26 -6.53 4.49 10.08
C ASP A 26 -6.35 5.96 9.63
N GLY A 27 -6.58 6.92 10.52
CA GLY A 27 -6.43 8.35 10.23
C GLY A 27 -5.04 8.71 9.67
N PRO A 28 -3.95 8.37 10.37
CA PRO A 28 -2.61 8.58 9.84
C PRO A 28 -2.31 7.75 8.58
N ILE A 29 -2.82 6.51 8.45
CA ILE A 29 -2.64 5.70 7.22
C ILE A 29 -3.23 6.41 6.00
N ALA A 30 -4.43 6.99 6.14
CA ALA A 30 -5.09 7.71 5.05
C ALA A 30 -4.29 8.96 4.64
N THR A 31 -3.79 9.72 5.61
CA THR A 31 -2.94 10.90 5.36
C THR A 31 -1.61 10.49 4.71
N GLY A 32 -0.98 9.43 5.21
CA GLY A 32 0.24 8.85 4.64
C GLY A 32 0.05 8.39 3.20
N SER A 33 -1.11 7.78 2.90
CA SER A 33 -1.49 7.35 1.56
C SER A 33 -1.65 8.52 0.59
N ALA A 34 -2.23 9.64 1.05
CA ALA A 34 -2.35 10.84 0.23
C ALA A 34 -0.98 11.43 -0.14
N HIS A 35 -0.05 11.50 0.82
CA HIS A 35 1.33 11.90 0.57
C HIS A 35 2.06 10.95 -0.38
N PHE A 36 1.88 9.64 -0.19
CA PHE A 36 2.48 8.63 -1.04
C PHE A 36 1.97 8.71 -2.49
N MET A 37 0.66 8.93 -2.70
CA MET A 37 0.08 9.14 -4.04
C MET A 37 0.57 10.44 -4.70
N ARG A 38 0.76 11.50 -3.90
CA ARG A 38 1.39 12.73 -4.39
C ARG A 38 2.81 12.47 -4.87
N ALA A 39 3.63 11.74 -4.10
CA ALA A 39 4.98 11.39 -4.52
C ALA A 39 4.98 10.62 -5.85
N GLY A 40 4.09 9.65 -6.02
CA GLY A 40 3.91 8.94 -7.29
C GLY A 40 3.61 9.87 -8.45
N SER A 41 2.72 10.84 -8.25
CA SER A 41 2.38 11.84 -9.28
C SER A 41 3.59 12.66 -9.70
N GLU A 42 4.40 13.13 -8.74
CA GLU A 42 5.63 13.87 -9.04
C GLU A 42 6.64 13.01 -9.81
N LEU A 43 6.78 11.72 -9.47
CA LEU A 43 7.68 10.80 -10.19
C LEU A 43 7.24 10.53 -11.62
N HIS A 44 5.94 10.45 -11.89
CA HIS A 44 5.45 10.30 -13.26
C HIS A 44 5.61 11.60 -14.07
N LEU A 45 5.41 12.77 -13.44
CA LEU A 45 5.66 14.06 -14.07
C LEU A 45 7.16 14.28 -14.36
N MET A 46 8.05 13.84 -13.46
CA MET A 46 9.49 13.85 -13.70
C MET A 46 9.86 13.15 -15.00
N HIS A 47 9.25 11.99 -15.29
CA HIS A 47 9.50 11.29 -16.55
C HIS A 47 9.09 12.16 -17.76
N SER A 48 7.95 12.85 -17.68
CA SER A 48 7.51 13.76 -18.74
C SER A 48 8.45 14.95 -18.93
N ASP A 49 8.95 15.52 -17.82
CA ASP A 49 9.90 16.64 -17.85
C ASP A 49 11.23 16.20 -18.50
N LEU A 50 11.68 14.95 -18.26
CA LEU A 50 12.87 14.39 -18.91
C LEU A 50 12.69 14.18 -20.42
N GLU A 51 11.52 13.72 -20.88
CA GLU A 51 11.19 13.62 -22.32
C GLU A 51 11.23 14.98 -23.01
N LEU A 52 10.90 16.06 -22.29
CA LEU A 52 10.98 17.44 -22.75
C LEU A 52 12.39 18.06 -22.58
N ASN A 53 13.37 17.29 -22.10
CA ASN A 53 14.72 17.74 -21.75
C ASN A 53 14.77 18.85 -20.68
N ASP A 54 13.75 18.98 -19.83
CA ASP A 54 13.73 19.93 -18.72
C ASP A 54 14.27 19.27 -17.43
N VAL A 55 15.59 19.12 -17.37
CA VAL A 55 16.31 18.53 -16.23
C VAL A 55 16.08 19.31 -14.94
N ARG A 56 15.90 20.64 -15.03
CA ARG A 56 15.67 21.48 -13.86
C ARG A 56 14.31 21.18 -13.22
N GLN A 57 13.27 21.05 -14.04
CA GLN A 57 11.96 20.65 -13.53
C GLN A 57 11.98 19.21 -13.02
N ALA A 58 12.58 18.27 -13.75
CA ALA A 58 12.72 16.89 -13.29
C ALA A 58 13.41 16.80 -11.91
N ALA A 59 14.48 17.56 -11.68
CA ALA A 59 15.14 17.65 -10.38
C ALA A 59 14.21 18.20 -9.28
N LEU A 60 13.40 19.21 -9.60
CA LEU A 60 12.40 19.73 -8.67
C LEU A 60 11.34 18.67 -8.33
N ARG A 61 10.85 17.91 -9.32
CA ARG A 61 9.90 16.81 -9.12
C ARG A 61 10.42 15.76 -8.15
N VAL A 62 11.67 15.32 -8.31
CA VAL A 62 12.30 14.36 -7.39
C VAL A 62 12.34 14.92 -5.96
N ARG A 63 12.71 16.19 -5.79
CA ARG A 63 12.72 16.84 -4.46
C ARG A 63 11.33 16.95 -3.85
N CYS A 64 10.30 17.22 -4.66
CA CYS A 64 8.90 17.25 -4.23
C CYS A 64 8.41 15.85 -3.84
N ALA A 65 8.73 14.83 -4.64
CA ALA A 65 8.48 13.44 -4.30
C ALA A 65 9.14 13.08 -2.96
N ALA A 66 10.37 13.52 -2.73
CA ALA A 66 11.11 13.24 -1.50
C ALA A 66 10.45 13.84 -0.27
N ALA A 67 10.07 15.11 -0.35
CA ALA A 67 9.32 15.76 0.70
C ALA A 67 7.99 15.04 0.99
N ALA A 68 7.28 14.61 -0.05
CA ALA A 68 6.03 13.89 0.10
C ALA A 68 6.23 12.49 0.74
N ILE A 69 7.23 11.71 0.31
CA ILE A 69 7.55 10.41 0.92
C ILE A 69 7.93 10.58 2.40
N ARG A 70 8.74 11.57 2.75
CA ARG A 70 9.10 11.84 4.16
C ARG A 70 7.88 12.19 5.00
N ALA A 71 6.97 13.03 4.49
CA ALA A 71 5.72 13.33 5.16
C ALA A 71 4.86 12.07 5.34
N GLY A 72 4.73 11.25 4.30
CA GLY A 72 4.02 9.97 4.38
C GLY A 72 4.62 9.01 5.41
N LEU A 73 5.95 8.91 5.49
CA LEU A 73 6.65 8.09 6.48
C LEU A 73 6.39 8.52 7.92
N VAL A 74 6.28 9.82 8.19
CA VAL A 74 5.91 10.32 9.53
C VAL A 74 4.55 9.75 9.92
N GLU A 75 3.57 9.83 9.03
CA GLU A 75 2.21 9.35 9.27
C GLU A 75 2.14 7.82 9.43
N TYR A 76 2.79 7.06 8.54
CA TYR A 76 2.79 5.60 8.62
C TYR A 76 3.52 5.09 9.87
N ARG A 77 4.66 5.69 10.24
CA ARG A 77 5.36 5.34 11.48
C ARG A 77 4.56 5.71 12.71
N SER A 78 3.87 6.85 12.68
CA SER A 78 2.96 7.24 13.75
C SER A 78 1.84 6.22 13.91
N SER A 79 1.19 5.80 12.81
CA SER A 79 0.18 4.74 12.81
C SER A 79 0.75 3.43 13.37
N HIS A 80 1.90 2.98 12.86
CA HIS A 80 2.53 1.72 13.28
C HIS A 80 2.82 1.70 14.78
N ARG A 81 3.36 2.80 15.29
CA ARG A 81 3.66 2.99 16.72
C ARG A 81 2.38 3.00 17.56
N VAL A 82 1.37 3.77 17.17
CA VAL A 82 0.08 3.83 17.87
C VAL A 82 -0.61 2.47 17.88
N ALA A 83 -0.59 1.75 16.76
CA ALA A 83 -1.11 0.40 16.67
C ALA A 83 -0.41 -0.56 17.65
N HIS A 84 0.91 -0.49 17.75
CA HIS A 84 1.69 -1.29 18.70
C HIS A 84 1.38 -0.91 20.17
N GLU A 85 1.44 0.39 20.50
CA GLU A 85 1.19 0.92 21.85
C GLU A 85 -0.22 0.58 22.36
N LEU A 86 -1.21 0.50 21.46
CA LEU A 86 -2.60 0.21 21.81
C LEU A 86 -3.00 -1.26 21.65
N GLY A 87 -2.07 -2.16 21.30
CA GLY A 87 -2.35 -3.58 21.10
C GLY A 87 -3.32 -3.85 19.94
N PHE A 88 -3.27 -3.03 18.89
CA PHE A 88 -4.19 -3.11 17.75
C PHE A 88 -3.99 -4.38 16.92
N TYR A 89 -2.75 -4.78 16.61
CA TYR A 89 -2.49 -5.87 15.65
C TYR A 89 -3.12 -7.21 16.06
N PRO A 90 -2.99 -7.69 17.32
CA PRO A 90 -3.68 -8.91 17.72
C PRO A 90 -5.20 -8.83 17.58
N VAL A 91 -5.79 -7.66 17.88
CA VAL A 91 -7.24 -7.43 17.73
C VAL A 91 -7.63 -7.42 16.25
N HIS A 92 -6.83 -6.82 15.39
CA HIS A 92 -7.08 -6.78 13.95
C HIS A 92 -6.98 -8.17 13.32
N ASP A 93 -5.92 -8.91 13.63
CA ASP A 93 -5.69 -10.28 13.14
C ASP A 93 -6.80 -11.24 13.60
N GLU A 94 -7.27 -11.12 14.84
CA GLU A 94 -8.41 -11.90 15.34
C GLU A 94 -9.70 -11.58 14.57
N ARG A 95 -9.97 -10.30 14.31
CA ARG A 95 -11.16 -9.91 13.52
C ARG A 95 -11.09 -10.42 12.09
N LEU A 96 -9.92 -10.35 11.45
CA LEU A 96 -9.71 -10.94 10.14
C LEU A 96 -9.95 -12.46 10.18
N ARG A 97 -9.43 -13.16 11.19
CA ARG A 97 -9.66 -14.60 11.37
C ARG A 97 -11.14 -14.93 11.55
N ALA A 98 -11.85 -14.19 12.40
CA ALA A 98 -13.27 -14.37 12.65
C ALA A 98 -14.14 -14.08 11.41
N ALA A 99 -13.73 -13.13 10.56
CA ALA A 99 -14.39 -12.82 9.30
C ALA A 99 -14.08 -13.84 8.17
N GLY A 100 -13.23 -14.84 8.43
CA GLY A 100 -12.80 -15.81 7.44
C GLY A 100 -11.70 -15.31 6.49
N GLY A 101 -11.05 -14.18 6.80
CA GLY A 101 -9.95 -13.58 6.04
C GLY A 101 -8.59 -13.53 6.77
N GLY A 102 -8.44 -14.24 7.90
CA GLY A 102 -7.24 -14.22 8.76
C GLY A 102 -5.98 -14.83 8.15
N THR A 103 -5.02 -15.20 9.01
CA THR A 103 -3.69 -15.68 8.62
C THR A 103 -3.68 -16.90 7.68
N ALA A 104 -4.68 -17.79 7.73
CA ALA A 104 -4.75 -18.97 6.85
C ALA A 104 -5.32 -18.70 5.42
N PRO A 105 -6.27 -17.75 5.21
CA PRO A 105 -6.79 -17.40 3.86
C PRO A 105 -6.26 -16.10 3.22
N VAL A 106 -5.18 -15.46 3.70
CA VAL A 106 -4.57 -14.28 3.05
C VAL A 106 -4.19 -14.56 1.59
N ARG A 107 -3.59 -15.72 1.33
CA ARG A 107 -3.23 -16.16 -0.04
C ARG A 107 -4.44 -16.22 -0.96
N GLU A 108 -5.55 -16.79 -0.49
CA GLU A 108 -6.79 -16.89 -1.27
C GLU A 108 -7.41 -15.51 -1.51
N THR A 109 -7.40 -14.65 -0.50
CA THR A 109 -7.88 -13.26 -0.61
C THR A 109 -7.09 -12.48 -1.67
N LEU A 110 -5.75 -12.55 -1.62
CA LEU A 110 -4.89 -11.90 -2.60
C LEU A 110 -5.02 -12.50 -4.00
N THR A 111 -5.13 -13.83 -4.10
CA THR A 111 -5.35 -14.53 -5.38
C THR A 111 -6.67 -14.09 -6.00
N THR A 112 -7.75 -14.05 -5.21
CA THR A 112 -9.07 -13.61 -5.68
C THR A 112 -9.03 -12.15 -6.12
N ALA A 113 -8.39 -11.27 -5.33
CA ALA A 113 -8.25 -9.86 -5.68
C ALA A 113 -7.44 -9.66 -6.97
N ARG A 114 -6.36 -10.44 -7.17
CA ARG A 114 -5.59 -10.47 -8.42
C ARG A 114 -6.45 -10.92 -9.59
N ASP A 115 -7.17 -12.04 -9.45
CA ASP A 115 -7.98 -12.61 -10.52
C ASP A 115 -9.17 -11.69 -10.89
N ALA A 116 -9.58 -10.83 -9.96
CA ALA A 116 -10.56 -9.76 -10.14
C ALA A 116 -9.96 -8.42 -10.63
N ASP A 117 -8.66 -8.37 -10.92
CA ASP A 117 -7.92 -7.17 -11.37
C ASP A 117 -7.94 -5.99 -10.37
N LEU A 118 -8.18 -6.27 -9.08
CA LEU A 118 -8.18 -5.25 -8.01
C LEU A 118 -6.76 -4.87 -7.58
N VAL A 119 -5.78 -5.76 -7.81
CA VAL A 119 -4.38 -5.53 -7.49
C VAL A 119 -3.48 -6.26 -8.51
N GLN A 120 -2.41 -5.59 -8.94
CA GLN A 120 -1.46 -6.10 -9.92
C GLN A 120 -0.34 -6.90 -9.23
N LEU A 121 -0.64 -8.10 -8.77
CA LEU A 121 0.33 -9.01 -8.14
C LEU A 121 0.62 -10.21 -9.06
N ASP A 122 1.90 -10.52 -9.25
CA ASP A 122 2.28 -11.83 -9.77
C ASP A 122 2.15 -12.91 -8.67
N LYS A 123 2.27 -14.18 -9.06
CA LYS A 123 2.16 -15.31 -8.12
C LYS A 123 3.22 -15.27 -7.01
N ALA A 124 4.44 -14.85 -7.34
CA ALA A 124 5.52 -14.81 -6.36
C ALA A 124 5.30 -13.70 -5.33
N ALA A 125 4.77 -12.56 -5.75
CA ALA A 125 4.39 -11.45 -4.88
C ALA A 125 3.25 -11.84 -3.93
N VAL A 126 2.23 -12.55 -4.43
CA VAL A 126 1.15 -13.10 -3.58
C VAL A 126 1.75 -13.99 -2.49
N GLU A 127 2.60 -14.94 -2.85
CA GLU A 127 3.23 -15.86 -1.89
C GLU A 127 4.12 -15.13 -0.88
N ALA A 128 4.94 -14.18 -1.34
CA ALA A 128 5.84 -13.43 -0.46
C ALA A 128 5.08 -12.59 0.57
N ILE A 129 3.95 -11.98 0.18
CA ILE A 129 3.10 -11.22 1.09
C ILE A 129 2.38 -12.16 2.06
N ALA A 130 1.81 -13.26 1.55
CA ALA A 130 1.11 -14.25 2.37
C ALA A 130 2.02 -14.86 3.43
N LEU A 131 3.23 -15.31 3.06
CA LEU A 131 4.19 -15.87 4.01
C LEU A 131 4.55 -14.89 5.12
N ARG A 132 4.77 -13.62 4.79
CA ARG A 132 5.08 -12.60 5.80
C ARG A 132 3.93 -12.38 6.78
N TYR A 133 2.70 -12.38 6.26
CA TYR A 133 1.51 -12.25 7.09
C TYR A 133 1.32 -13.50 7.97
N GLU A 134 1.59 -14.70 7.44
CA GLU A 134 1.55 -15.95 8.20
C GLU A 134 2.60 -15.97 9.33
N GLU A 135 3.79 -15.41 9.11
CA GLU A 135 4.90 -15.37 10.09
C GLU A 135 4.66 -14.40 11.25
N GLY A 136 4.03 -13.24 11.00
CA GLY A 136 3.93 -12.18 12.02
C GLY A 136 2.72 -11.25 11.90
N GLY A 137 1.66 -11.69 11.22
CA GLY A 137 0.39 -10.97 11.10
C GLY A 137 0.50 -9.64 10.37
N ASP A 138 -0.51 -8.78 10.59
CA ASP A 138 -0.54 -7.44 10.01
C ASP A 138 0.63 -6.58 10.50
N GLU A 139 1.15 -6.82 11.71
CA GLU A 139 2.30 -6.09 12.25
C GLU A 139 3.54 -6.29 11.38
N ALA A 140 3.90 -7.54 11.07
CA ALA A 140 5.05 -7.84 10.23
C ALA A 140 4.83 -7.34 8.79
N ALA A 141 3.62 -7.48 8.27
CA ALA A 141 3.27 -7.05 6.92
C ALA A 141 3.38 -5.52 6.76
N PHE A 142 2.81 -4.75 7.68
CA PHE A 142 2.87 -3.29 7.69
C PHE A 142 4.26 -2.77 8.04
N GLY A 143 4.95 -3.41 8.98
CA GLY A 143 6.34 -3.11 9.31
C GLY A 143 7.25 -3.22 8.10
N HIS A 144 7.10 -4.28 7.28
CA HIS A 144 7.83 -4.42 6.03
C HIS A 144 7.53 -3.30 5.03
N PHE A 145 6.27 -2.89 4.89
CA PHE A 145 5.91 -1.74 4.05
C PHE A 145 6.63 -0.47 4.52
N VAL A 146 6.64 -0.19 5.82
CA VAL A 146 7.34 0.98 6.39
C VAL A 146 8.86 0.89 6.16
N THR A 147 9.46 -0.29 6.29
CA THR A 147 10.88 -0.52 6.01
C THR A 147 11.21 -0.30 4.52
N ALA A 148 10.41 -0.85 3.61
CA ALA A 148 10.61 -0.68 2.18
C ALA A 148 10.46 0.80 1.76
N LEU A 149 9.45 1.49 2.30
CA LEU A 149 9.25 2.92 2.07
C LEU A 149 10.38 3.77 2.66
N THR A 150 10.96 3.35 3.80
CA THR A 150 12.13 4.00 4.40
C THR A 150 13.36 3.88 3.50
N ALA A 151 13.64 2.68 2.98
CA ALA A 151 14.74 2.47 2.05
C ALA A 151 14.57 3.31 0.77
N PHE A 152 13.34 3.30 0.22
CA PHE A 152 13.01 4.12 -0.95
C PHE A 152 13.18 5.63 -0.69
N SER A 153 12.78 6.11 0.48
CA SER A 153 13.01 7.51 0.87
C SER A 153 14.50 7.86 0.89
N ALA A 154 15.35 6.96 1.39
CA ALA A 154 16.80 7.17 1.44
C ALA A 154 17.42 7.21 0.04
N ASP A 155 17.02 6.28 -0.86
CA ASP A 155 17.48 6.27 -2.25
C ASP A 155 17.08 7.57 -2.97
N LEU A 156 15.84 7.99 -2.76
CA LEU A 156 15.29 9.19 -3.38
C LEU A 156 15.95 10.47 -2.83
N ASP A 157 16.18 10.58 -1.52
CA ASP A 157 16.91 11.68 -0.90
C ASP A 157 18.37 11.74 -1.39
N GLY A 158 19.02 10.58 -1.51
CA GLY A 158 20.37 10.45 -2.03
C GLY A 158 20.49 11.03 -3.43
N PHE A 159 19.57 10.69 -4.33
CA PHE A 159 19.54 11.23 -5.69
C PHE A 159 19.10 12.71 -5.76
N ALA A 160 18.07 13.08 -4.99
CA ALA A 160 17.52 14.45 -4.97
C ALA A 160 18.59 15.52 -4.68
N ALA A 161 19.62 15.19 -3.90
CA ALA A 161 20.70 16.10 -3.53
C ALA A 161 21.56 16.57 -4.73
N HIS A 162 21.67 15.76 -5.79
CA HIS A 162 22.53 16.03 -6.95
C HIS A 162 21.81 15.90 -8.29
N ALA A 163 20.48 15.75 -8.28
CA ALA A 163 19.67 15.52 -9.48
C ALA A 163 19.84 16.61 -10.55
N ALA A 164 20.02 17.88 -10.15
CA ALA A 164 20.18 19.00 -11.08
C ALA A 164 21.46 18.90 -11.94
N ASP A 165 22.50 18.25 -11.42
CA ASP A 165 23.82 18.12 -12.06
C ASP A 165 24.04 16.71 -12.65
N ALA A 166 23.04 15.84 -12.55
CA ALA A 166 23.15 14.46 -13.02
C ALA A 166 23.22 14.38 -14.56
N ARG A 167 24.05 13.45 -15.06
CA ARG A 167 24.22 13.26 -16.50
C ARG A 167 22.95 12.65 -17.10
N PRO A 168 22.66 12.85 -18.40
CA PRO A 168 21.47 12.29 -19.04
C PRO A 168 21.32 10.76 -18.90
N ALA A 169 22.42 10.02 -19.00
CA ALA A 169 22.41 8.56 -18.81
C ALA A 169 22.06 8.14 -17.38
N ASP A 170 22.46 8.94 -16.38
CA ASP A 170 22.09 8.68 -14.98
C ASP A 170 20.60 8.94 -14.78
N TRP A 171 20.03 9.98 -15.40
CA TRP A 171 18.60 10.26 -15.40
C TRP A 171 17.76 9.15 -16.02
N GLN A 172 18.14 8.63 -17.19
CA GLN A 172 17.42 7.52 -17.83
C GLN A 172 17.34 6.30 -16.90
N ARG A 173 18.48 5.91 -16.31
CA ARG A 173 18.53 4.76 -15.41
C ARG A 173 17.74 5.00 -14.12
N VAL A 174 17.97 6.13 -13.47
CA VAL A 174 17.38 6.43 -12.16
C VAL A 174 15.87 6.65 -12.26
N ALA A 175 15.38 7.30 -13.32
CA ALA A 175 13.95 7.50 -13.52
C ALA A 175 13.17 6.17 -13.51
N TRP A 176 13.66 5.17 -14.28
CA TRP A 176 13.06 3.84 -14.30
C TRP A 176 13.18 3.11 -12.96
N GLN A 177 14.33 3.22 -12.29
CA GLN A 177 14.53 2.61 -10.97
C GLN A 177 13.55 3.17 -9.93
N LEU A 178 13.38 4.49 -9.89
CA LEU A 178 12.49 5.15 -8.93
C LEU A 178 11.02 4.84 -9.20
N LEU A 179 10.57 4.89 -10.45
CA LEU A 179 9.20 4.51 -10.82
C LEU A 179 8.91 3.04 -10.49
N THR A 180 9.82 2.14 -10.85
CA THR A 180 9.68 0.71 -10.56
C THR A 180 9.63 0.44 -9.05
N ALA A 181 10.51 1.07 -8.28
CA ALA A 181 10.53 0.93 -6.82
C ALA A 181 9.24 1.49 -6.19
N PHE A 182 8.80 2.67 -6.64
CA PHE A 182 7.53 3.26 -6.21
C PHE A 182 6.35 2.33 -6.48
N ASP A 183 6.23 1.79 -7.70
CA ASP A 183 5.12 0.91 -8.07
C ASP A 183 5.12 -0.38 -7.26
N ARG A 184 6.29 -0.98 -6.99
CA ARG A 184 6.38 -2.16 -6.11
C ARG A 184 5.85 -1.87 -4.71
N ILE A 185 6.24 -0.73 -4.13
CA ILE A 185 5.78 -0.32 -2.80
C ILE A 185 4.28 -0.01 -2.82
N ARG A 186 3.79 0.65 -3.88
CA ARG A 186 2.36 0.95 -4.06
C ARG A 186 1.53 -0.30 -4.17
N ILE A 187 1.94 -1.25 -4.99
CA ILE A 187 1.27 -2.55 -5.17
C ILE A 187 1.24 -3.31 -3.85
N TYR A 188 2.36 -3.32 -3.09
CA TYR A 188 2.40 -3.92 -1.77
C TYR A 188 1.42 -3.25 -0.79
N GLY A 189 1.39 -1.91 -0.73
CA GLY A 189 0.44 -1.18 0.11
C GLY A 189 -1.02 -1.42 -0.29
N GLN A 190 -1.31 -1.54 -1.60
CA GLN A 190 -2.62 -1.94 -2.10
C GLN A 190 -3.00 -3.36 -1.67
N ALA A 191 -2.04 -4.30 -1.66
CA ALA A 191 -2.26 -5.65 -1.18
C ALA A 191 -2.65 -5.67 0.32
N LEU A 192 -2.01 -4.85 1.16
CA LEU A 192 -2.41 -4.70 2.56
C LEU A 192 -3.84 -4.16 2.69
N ALA A 193 -4.19 -3.13 1.90
CA ALA A 193 -5.55 -2.60 1.89
C ALA A 193 -6.58 -3.66 1.43
N VAL A 194 -6.23 -4.49 0.44
CA VAL A 194 -7.05 -5.61 -0.03
C VAL A 194 -7.28 -6.63 1.10
N ILE A 195 -6.24 -7.03 1.82
CA ILE A 195 -6.36 -7.93 2.97
C ILE A 195 -7.32 -7.32 4.01
N ASN A 196 -7.14 -6.04 4.33
CA ASN A 196 -7.88 -5.39 5.41
C ASN A 196 -9.34 -5.09 5.03
N ILE A 197 -9.67 -4.95 3.76
CA ILE A 197 -11.04 -4.67 3.26
C ILE A 197 -11.76 -5.97 2.91
N LEU A 198 -11.16 -6.80 2.06
CA LEU A 198 -11.79 -8.03 1.56
C LEU A 198 -11.70 -9.16 2.59
N GLY A 199 -10.61 -9.26 3.34
CA GLY A 199 -10.49 -10.24 4.43
C GLY A 199 -11.48 -9.98 5.58
N MET A 200 -11.99 -8.74 5.70
CA MET A 200 -13.03 -8.41 6.67
C MET A 200 -14.46 -8.67 6.15
N THR A 201 -14.65 -8.94 4.86
CA THR A 201 -15.99 -9.10 4.26
C THR A 201 -16.23 -10.54 3.78
N PRO A 202 -16.94 -11.39 4.57
CA PRO A 202 -17.20 -12.79 4.24
C PRO A 202 -17.88 -13.01 2.87
N SER A 203 -18.57 -12.00 2.34
CA SER A 203 -19.38 -12.07 1.12
C SER A 203 -18.65 -11.63 -0.15
N ALA A 204 -17.55 -10.86 -0.05
CA ALA A 204 -16.92 -10.24 -1.22
C ALA A 204 -16.20 -11.26 -2.12
N VAL A 205 -15.63 -12.30 -1.51
CA VAL A 205 -14.97 -13.42 -2.21
C VAL A 205 -15.98 -14.31 -2.94
N ALA A 206 -17.21 -14.45 -2.39
CA ALA A 206 -18.26 -15.29 -2.98
C ALA A 206 -18.90 -14.70 -4.24
N VAL A 207 -18.97 -13.37 -4.38
CA VAL A 207 -19.61 -12.72 -5.54
C VAL A 207 -18.76 -12.79 -6.80
N VAL A 208 -17.43 -12.76 -6.67
CA VAL A 208 -16.52 -12.83 -7.82
C VAL A 208 -16.51 -14.25 -8.43
N GLY A 209 -16.52 -15.29 -7.60
CA GLY A 209 -16.58 -16.69 -8.07
C GLY A 209 -17.92 -17.08 -8.74
N ALA A 210 -19.04 -16.48 -8.31
CA ALA A 210 -20.35 -16.76 -8.90
C ALA A 210 -20.60 -16.05 -10.25
N GLY A 211 -19.85 -14.99 -10.54
CA GLY A 211 -20.00 -14.19 -11.77
C GLY A 211 -19.40 -14.80 -13.03
N GLN A 212 -18.42 -15.71 -12.90
CA GLN A 212 -17.76 -16.37 -14.04
C GLN A 212 -18.42 -17.69 -14.47
N GLY A 213 -19.35 -18.25 -13.68
CA GLY A 213 -20.04 -19.51 -13.99
C GLY A 213 -21.36 -19.38 -14.77
N ARG A 214 -21.81 -18.17 -15.12
CA ARG A 214 -23.15 -17.93 -15.70
C ARG A 214 -23.15 -17.19 -17.05
N ARG A 215 -22.11 -17.40 -17.86
CA ARG A 215 -22.15 -17.04 -19.29
C ARG A 215 -21.75 -18.25 -20.13
N ASN A 216 -22.68 -19.18 -20.29
CA ASN A 216 -22.90 -19.97 -21.51
C ASN A 216 -24.16 -20.82 -21.30
N GLY A 217 -25.25 -20.34 -21.87
CA GLY A 217 -26.56 -20.96 -21.78
C GLY A 217 -27.64 -20.01 -22.27
N ILE A 218 -27.57 -19.67 -23.56
CA ILE A 218 -28.62 -19.74 -24.60
C ILE A 218 -27.91 -19.44 -25.93
#